data_AF-A0A0F4LU87-F1
#
_entry.id   AF-A0A0F4LU87-F1
#
_cell.length_a   1.000
_cell.length_b   1.000
_cell.length_c   1.000
_cell.angle_alpha   90.00
_cell.angle_beta   90.00
_cell.angle_gamma   90.00
#
_symmetry.space_group_name_H-M   'P 1'
#
loop_
_entity.id
_entity.type
_entity.pdbx_description
1 polymer ?
#
loop_
_entity_poly.entity_id
_entity_poly.type
_entity_poly.pdbx_seq_one_letter_code
_entity_poly.pdbx_strand_id
1 'polypeptide(L)'
;MIVKQAIIIIMYNYFNNLISTYISNYSYIVLIVEHWGRSLLSIDIKILNSCYEISRNLLNWFLGKMDDSLYTLLFLIMANLLVEAICAIQKRISLEKFIFHSFTHKILILVLVSITNVLDIHIVKNGSILRSSTILYYLYNEGRLLLYNIDQLGLKIPSKLKDFFRSPHNK
;
A
#
# COMPACT_ATOMS: atom_id res chain seq x y z
N MET A 1 -3.92 -17.43 -12.47
CA MET A 1 -5.11 -17.96 -13.19
C MET A 1 -6.35 -17.98 -12.29
N ILE A 2 -6.27 -18.60 -11.11
CA ILE A 2 -7.38 -18.73 -10.14
C ILE A 2 -7.92 -17.37 -9.66
N VAL A 3 -7.05 -16.41 -9.33
CA VAL A 3 -7.45 -15.07 -8.86
C VAL A 3 -8.25 -14.30 -9.93
N LYS A 4 -7.89 -14.45 -11.20
CA LYS A 4 -8.61 -13.82 -12.32
C LYS A 4 -10.02 -14.40 -12.47
N GLN A 5 -10.16 -15.72 -12.39
CA GLN A 5 -11.46 -16.40 -12.43
C GLN A 5 -12.33 -16.03 -11.22
N ALA A 6 -11.75 -15.97 -10.02
CA ALA A 6 -12.47 -15.59 -8.81
C ALA A 6 -13.02 -14.16 -8.88
N ILE A 7 -12.20 -13.19 -9.30
CA ILE A 7 -12.64 -11.78 -9.43
C ILE A 7 -13.74 -11.64 -10.49
N ILE A 8 -13.62 -12.34 -11.61
CA ILE A 8 -14.64 -12.32 -12.68
C ILE A 8 -15.96 -12.89 -12.18
N ILE A 9 -15.95 -14.04 -11.48
CA ILE A 9 -17.16 -14.67 -10.94
C ILE A 9 -17.82 -13.77 -9.89
N ILE A 10 -17.02 -13.15 -9.01
CA ILE A 10 -17.52 -12.25 -7.96
C ILE A 10 -18.16 -11.00 -8.58
N MET A 11 -17.49 -10.36 -9.55
CA MET A 11 -18.05 -9.19 -10.22
C MET A 11 -19.32 -9.53 -11.02
N TYR A 12 -19.33 -10.65 -11.74
CA TYR A 12 -20.48 -11.11 -12.50
C TYR A 12 -21.69 -11.38 -11.61
N ASN A 13 -21.50 -12.11 -10.49
CA ASN A 13 -22.57 -12.42 -9.55
C ASN A 13 -23.07 -11.19 -8.80
N TYR A 14 -22.17 -10.28 -8.39
CA TYR A 14 -22.55 -9.04 -7.73
C TYR A 14 -23.39 -8.15 -8.64
N PHE A 15 -23.00 -8.02 -9.92
CA PHE A 15 -23.71 -7.17 -10.88
C PHE A 15 -25.07 -7.75 -11.29
N ASN A 16 -25.16 -9.08 -11.51
CA ASN A 16 -26.43 -9.75 -11.81
C ASN A 16 -27.44 -9.64 -10.66
N ASN A 17 -26.99 -9.80 -9.41
CA ASN A 17 -27.86 -9.61 -8.26
C ASN A 17 -28.39 -8.17 -8.19
N LEU A 18 -27.53 -7.17 -8.36
CA LEU A 18 -27.89 -5.75 -8.28
C LEU A 18 -28.91 -5.36 -9.35
N ILE A 19 -28.77 -5.86 -10.57
CA ILE A 19 -29.69 -5.64 -11.70
C ILE A 19 -31.05 -6.32 -11.45
N SER A 20 -31.05 -7.56 -10.94
CA SER A 20 -32.28 -8.32 -10.68
C SER A 20 -33.22 -7.63 -9.69
N THR A 21 -32.66 -6.87 -8.75
CA THR A 21 -33.42 -6.14 -7.72
C THR A 21 -33.99 -4.80 -8.15
N TYR A 22 -33.53 -4.17 -9.25
CA TYR A 22 -33.80 -2.74 -9.45
C TYR A 22 -34.40 -2.29 -10.80
N ILE A 23 -34.41 -3.06 -11.90
CA ILE A 23 -34.78 -2.47 -13.22
C ILE A 23 -35.54 -3.43 -14.17
N SER A 24 -36.66 -2.94 -14.77
CA SER A 24 -37.57 -3.68 -15.66
C SER A 24 -37.14 -3.79 -17.14
N ASN A 25 -36.06 -3.11 -17.56
CA ASN A 25 -35.54 -3.12 -18.93
C ASN A 25 -34.24 -3.93 -19.06
N TYR A 26 -34.39 -5.26 -18.94
CA TYR A 26 -33.29 -6.22 -18.85
C TYR A 26 -32.40 -6.29 -20.10
N SER A 27 -32.98 -6.10 -21.30
CA SER A 27 -32.31 -6.41 -22.59
C SER A 27 -31.16 -5.45 -22.96
N TYR A 28 -31.35 -4.14 -22.79
CA TYR A 28 -30.34 -3.14 -23.17
C TYR A 28 -29.13 -3.09 -22.22
N ILE A 29 -29.37 -3.34 -20.93
CA ILE A 29 -28.31 -3.34 -19.92
C ILE A 29 -27.41 -4.57 -20.10
N VAL A 30 -27.98 -5.74 -20.41
CA VAL A 30 -27.22 -6.95 -20.69
C VAL A 30 -26.26 -6.74 -21.88
N LEU A 31 -26.71 -6.10 -22.96
CA LEU A 31 -25.87 -5.80 -24.12
C LEU A 31 -24.70 -4.87 -23.80
N ILE A 32 -24.94 -3.82 -22.99
CA ILE A 32 -23.88 -2.91 -22.54
C ILE A 32 -22.88 -3.67 -21.66
N VAL A 33 -23.36 -4.46 -20.69
CA VAL A 33 -22.50 -5.24 -19.79
C VAL A 33 -21.69 -6.29 -20.55
N GLU A 34 -22.27 -6.98 -21.52
CA GLU A 34 -21.54 -7.93 -22.37
C GLU A 34 -20.48 -7.23 -23.23
N HIS A 35 -20.80 -6.05 -23.78
CA HIS A 35 -19.84 -5.27 -24.56
C HIS A 35 -18.67 -4.78 -23.71
N TRP A 36 -18.94 -4.22 -22.51
CA TRP A 36 -17.89 -3.82 -21.56
C TRP A 36 -17.11 -5.03 -21.04
N GLY A 37 -17.78 -6.16 -20.78
CA GLY A 37 -17.16 -7.41 -20.37
C GLY A 37 -16.21 -7.96 -21.43
N ARG A 38 -16.58 -7.90 -22.71
CA ARG A 38 -15.71 -8.28 -23.84
C ARG A 38 -14.55 -7.30 -24.07
N SER A 39 -14.77 -6.00 -23.88
CA SER A 39 -13.73 -4.97 -23.94
C SER A 39 -12.75 -5.04 -22.74
N LEU A 40 -13.20 -5.54 -21.58
CA LEU A 40 -12.32 -5.89 -20.46
C LEU A 40 -11.57 -7.20 -20.71
N LEU A 41 -12.16 -8.15 -21.46
CA LEU A 41 -11.53 -9.40 -21.90
C LEU A 41 -10.48 -9.20 -23.01
N SER A 42 -10.55 -8.11 -23.79
CA SER A 42 -9.59 -7.78 -24.86
C SER A 42 -8.31 -7.10 -24.36
N ILE A 43 -8.26 -6.70 -23.08
CA ILE A 43 -6.98 -6.36 -22.43
C ILE A 43 -6.18 -7.65 -22.34
N ASP A 44 -5.23 -7.82 -23.26
CA ASP A 44 -4.35 -8.97 -23.29
C ASP A 44 -3.66 -9.13 -21.93
N ILE A 45 -3.93 -10.26 -21.26
CA ILE A 45 -3.23 -10.66 -20.02
C ILE A 45 -1.72 -10.57 -20.21
N LYS A 46 -1.23 -10.78 -21.44
CA LYS A 46 0.17 -10.62 -21.83
C LYS A 46 0.69 -9.20 -21.60
N ILE A 47 -0.07 -8.17 -21.99
CA ILE A 47 0.31 -6.76 -21.78
C ILE A 47 0.33 -6.45 -20.28
N LEU A 48 -0.70 -6.88 -19.54
CA LEU A 48 -0.77 -6.68 -18.09
C LEU A 48 0.40 -7.35 -17.36
N ASN A 49 0.69 -8.61 -17.70
CA ASN A 49 1.81 -9.36 -17.11
C ASN A 49 3.16 -8.73 -17.48
N SER A 50 3.31 -8.25 -18.72
CA SER A 50 4.52 -7.52 -19.13
C SER A 50 4.74 -6.26 -18.29
N CYS A 51 3.70 -5.44 -18.11
CA CYS A 51 3.77 -4.26 -17.25
C CYS A 51 4.08 -4.62 -15.78
N TYR A 52 3.52 -5.73 -15.28
CA TYR A 52 3.81 -6.22 -13.94
C TYR A 52 5.28 -6.62 -13.78
N GLU A 53 5.83 -7.37 -14.72
CA GLU A 53 7.25 -7.78 -14.69
C GLU A 53 8.20 -6.58 -14.81
N ILE A 54 7.88 -5.61 -15.69
CA ILE A 54 8.68 -4.38 -15.84
C ILE A 54 8.68 -3.58 -14.53
N SER A 55 7.50 -3.35 -13.95
CA SER A 55 7.38 -2.60 -12.68
C SER A 55 8.08 -3.32 -11.53
N ARG A 56 7.94 -4.66 -11.46
CA ARG A 56 8.64 -5.50 -10.48
C ARG A 56 10.16 -5.42 -10.62
N ASN A 57 10.68 -5.52 -11.84
CA ASN A 57 12.12 -5.44 -12.10
C ASN A 57 12.67 -4.06 -11.75
N LEU A 58 11.94 -2.99 -12.07
CA LEU A 58 12.31 -1.63 -11.69
C LEU A 58 12.33 -1.46 -10.16
N LEU A 59 11.31 -1.97 -9.46
CA LEU A 59 11.25 -1.92 -8.01
C LEU A 59 12.39 -2.71 -7.36
N ASN A 60 12.70 -3.90 -7.89
CA ASN A 60 13.81 -4.72 -7.40
C ASN A 60 15.17 -4.06 -7.61
N TRP A 61 15.37 -3.40 -8.76
CA TRP A 61 16.59 -2.66 -9.02
C TRP A 61 16.73 -1.48 -8.05
N PHE A 62 15.63 -0.77 -7.78
CA PHE A 62 15.65 0.43 -6.94
C PHE A 62 15.75 0.12 -5.44
N LEU A 63 14.91 -0.78 -4.91
CA LEU A 63 14.81 -1.07 -3.47
C LEU A 63 15.65 -2.29 -3.04
N GLY A 64 16.20 -3.03 -3.99
CA GLY A 64 16.82 -4.33 -3.76
C GLY A 64 15.81 -5.47 -3.74
N LYS A 65 16.22 -6.62 -3.21
CA LYS A 65 15.38 -7.82 -3.14
C LYS A 65 14.10 -7.55 -2.34
N MET A 66 12.96 -7.98 -2.88
CA MET A 66 11.68 -8.07 -2.15
C MET A 66 11.74 -9.20 -1.12
N ASP A 67 12.25 -8.89 0.06
CA ASP A 67 12.28 -9.77 1.22
C ASP A 67 11.21 -9.40 2.25
N ASP A 68 11.02 -10.27 3.25
CA ASP A 68 9.97 -10.10 4.26
C ASP A 68 10.11 -8.79 5.03
N SER A 69 11.33 -8.30 5.24
CA SER A 69 11.59 -7.03 5.92
C SER A 69 11.04 -5.83 5.13
N LEU A 70 11.31 -5.76 3.82
CA LEU A 70 10.80 -4.71 2.93
C LEU A 70 9.28 -4.82 2.77
N TYR A 71 8.75 -6.04 2.66
CA TYR A 71 7.30 -6.28 2.59
C TYR A 71 6.60 -5.77 3.87
N THR A 72 7.17 -6.04 5.04
CA THR A 72 6.65 -5.56 6.32
C THR A 72 6.64 -4.03 6.40
N LEU A 73 7.71 -3.37 5.93
CA LEU A 73 7.78 -1.92 5.88
C LEU A 73 6.71 -1.32 4.95
N LEU A 74 6.54 -1.89 3.75
CA LEU A 74 5.51 -1.44 2.80
C LEU A 74 4.10 -1.61 3.37
N PHE A 75 3.82 -2.74 4.01
CA PHE A 75 2.55 -2.97 4.69
C PHE A 75 2.29 -1.92 5.77
N LEU A 76 3.31 -1.59 6.58
CA LEU A 76 3.19 -0.61 7.65
C LEU A 76 3.00 0.82 7.12
N ILE A 77 3.70 1.20 6.05
CA ILE A 77 3.51 2.45 5.31
C ILE A 77 2.04 2.58 4.83
N MET A 78 1.49 1.51 4.25
CA MET A 78 0.10 1.47 3.78
C MET A 78 -0.90 1.58 4.94
N ALA A 79 -0.68 0.86 6.03
CA ALA A 79 -1.51 0.97 7.24
C ALA A 79 -1.49 2.41 7.80
N ASN A 80 -0.31 3.05 7.82
CA ASN A 80 -0.20 4.44 8.25
C ASN A 80 -0.95 5.40 7.35
N LEU A 81 -0.88 5.24 6.02
CA LEU A 81 -1.66 6.07 5.11
C LEU A 81 -3.16 5.98 5.40
N LEU A 82 -3.67 4.79 5.69
CA LEU A 82 -5.09 4.59 6.04
C LEU A 82 -5.45 5.29 7.35
N VAL A 83 -4.65 5.14 8.41
CA VAL A 83 -4.94 5.76 9.72
C VAL A 83 -4.78 7.29 9.66
N GLU A 84 -3.74 7.78 8.98
CA GLU A 84 -3.54 9.22 8.75
C GLU A 84 -4.71 9.82 7.96
N ALA A 85 -5.24 9.09 6.95
CA ALA A 85 -6.41 9.53 6.19
C ALA A 85 -7.66 9.65 7.08
N ILE A 86 -7.92 8.69 7.97
CA ILE A 86 -9.03 8.76 8.92
C ILE A 86 -8.87 9.97 9.85
N CYS A 87 -7.66 10.20 10.37
CA CYS A 87 -7.35 11.35 11.22
C CYS A 87 -7.54 12.69 10.47
N ALA A 88 -7.16 12.76 9.19
CA ALA A 88 -7.33 13.94 8.35
C ALA A 88 -8.81 14.25 8.08
N ILE A 89 -9.65 13.21 7.86
CA ILE A 89 -11.09 13.35 7.71
C ILE A 89 -11.71 13.92 8.99
N GLN A 90 -11.33 13.41 10.16
CA GLN A 90 -11.82 13.91 11.45
C GLN A 90 -11.44 15.39 11.67
N LYS A 91 -10.23 15.78 11.27
CA LYS A 91 -9.72 17.15 11.39
C LYS A 91 -10.16 18.10 10.25
N ARG A 92 -10.96 17.63 9.30
CA ARG A 92 -11.39 18.36 8.09
C ARG A 92 -10.23 19.02 7.33
N ILE A 93 -9.10 18.33 7.24
CA ILE A 93 -7.93 18.80 6.48
C ILE A 93 -8.21 18.62 4.99
N SER A 94 -7.76 19.56 4.15
CA SER A 94 -7.88 19.43 2.70
C SER A 94 -7.08 18.23 2.18
N LEU A 95 -7.66 17.50 1.23
CA LEU A 95 -7.06 16.31 0.64
C LEU A 95 -5.66 16.59 0.06
N GLU A 96 -5.49 17.72 -0.62
CA GLU A 96 -4.21 18.10 -1.21
C GLU A 96 -3.09 18.25 -0.16
N LYS A 97 -3.37 18.97 0.93
CA LYS A 97 -2.41 19.17 2.02
C LYS A 97 -2.10 17.86 2.73
N PHE A 98 -3.12 17.04 2.94
CA PHE A 98 -2.98 15.71 3.53
C PHE A 98 -2.11 14.79 2.67
N ILE A 99 -2.42 14.69 1.38
CA ILE A 99 -1.70 13.83 0.42
C ILE A 99 -0.24 14.29 0.34
N PHE A 100 0.00 15.59 0.20
CA PHE A 100 1.37 16.12 0.14
C PHE A 100 2.16 15.77 1.40
N HIS A 101 1.61 16.04 2.59
CA HIS A 101 2.30 15.77 3.84
C HIS A 101 2.60 14.26 4.03
N SER A 102 1.62 13.40 3.76
CA SER A 102 1.71 11.98 4.04
C SER A 102 2.57 11.22 3.02
N PHE A 103 2.48 11.58 1.74
CA PHE A 103 3.27 10.92 0.69
C PHE A 103 4.73 11.35 0.69
N THR A 104 5.04 12.63 0.92
CA THR A 104 6.44 13.11 0.84
C THR A 104 7.34 12.37 1.81
N HIS A 105 6.90 12.17 3.05
CA HIS A 105 7.71 11.43 4.04
C HIS A 105 7.88 9.95 3.65
N LYS A 106 6.84 9.30 3.13
CA LYS A 106 6.90 7.88 2.76
C LYS A 106 7.78 7.63 1.53
N ILE A 107 7.81 8.57 0.58
CA ILE A 107 8.74 8.54 -0.55
C ILE A 107 10.18 8.68 -0.05
N LEU A 108 10.45 9.59 0.88
CA LEU A 108 11.79 9.77 1.46
C LEU A 108 12.31 8.50 2.16
N ILE A 109 11.43 7.75 2.83
CA ILE A 109 11.78 6.44 3.43
C ILE A 109 12.25 5.47 2.35
N LEU A 110 11.50 5.33 1.25
CA LEU A 110 11.86 4.45 0.14
C LEU A 110 13.16 4.88 -0.55
N VAL A 111 13.40 6.19 -0.67
CA VAL A 111 14.67 6.73 -1.18
C VAL A 111 15.83 6.35 -0.27
N LEU A 112 15.69 6.44 1.06
CA LEU A 112 16.79 6.07 1.96
C LEU A 112 17.06 4.55 1.96
N VAL A 113 16.01 3.73 1.85
CA VAL A 113 16.15 2.28 1.64
C VAL A 113 16.89 1.99 0.33
N SER A 114 16.59 2.71 -0.74
CA SER A 114 17.32 2.59 -2.02
C SER A 114 18.79 2.96 -1.89
N ILE A 115 19.09 4.09 -1.24
CA ILE A 115 20.48 4.55 -1.02
C ILE A 115 21.26 3.48 -0.23
N THR A 116 20.69 2.96 0.86
CA THR A 116 21.37 1.95 1.68
C THR A 116 21.53 0.61 0.97
N ASN A 117 20.61 0.23 0.08
CA ASN A 117 20.80 -0.91 -0.82
C ASN A 117 21.98 -0.71 -1.80
N VAL A 118 22.09 0.47 -2.41
CA VAL A 118 23.24 0.81 -3.29
C VAL A 118 24.55 0.78 -2.51
N LEU A 119 24.56 1.31 -1.28
CA LEU A 119 25.74 1.27 -0.40
C LEU A 119 26.15 -0.16 -0.04
N ASP A 120 25.18 -1.02 0.28
CA ASP A 120 25.44 -2.44 0.56
C ASP A 120 26.10 -3.13 -0.65
N ILE A 121 25.56 -2.91 -1.85
CA ILE A 121 26.05 -3.53 -3.09
C ILE A 121 27.45 -3.01 -3.47
N HIS A 122 27.67 -1.70 -3.43
CA HIS A 122 28.88 -1.09 -3.99
C HIS A 122 30.02 -0.90 -2.99
N ILE A 123 29.70 -0.60 -1.73
CA ILE A 123 30.70 -0.26 -0.70
C ILE A 123 30.94 -1.44 0.24
N VAL A 124 29.88 -1.97 0.86
CA VAL A 124 30.02 -3.04 1.86
C VAL A 124 30.38 -4.36 1.18
N LYS A 125 29.85 -4.60 -0.04
CA LYS A 125 30.10 -5.79 -0.88
C LYS A 125 29.73 -7.14 -0.24
N ASN A 126 29.23 -7.14 1.00
CA ASN A 126 28.83 -8.33 1.74
C ASN A 126 27.48 -8.09 2.44
N GLY A 127 26.44 -8.72 1.91
CA GLY A 127 25.11 -8.78 2.52
C GLY A 127 24.23 -7.56 2.25
N SER A 128 23.15 -7.47 3.02
CA SER A 128 22.11 -6.43 2.94
C SER A 128 21.94 -5.74 4.30
N ILE A 129 23.04 -5.57 5.05
CA ILE A 129 23.01 -5.18 6.46
C ILE A 129 22.54 -3.73 6.62
N LEU A 130 23.06 -2.79 5.83
CA LEU A 130 22.66 -1.38 5.93
C LEU A 130 21.21 -1.20 5.49
N ARG A 131 20.81 -1.85 4.40
CA ARG A 131 19.43 -1.85 3.91
C ARG A 131 18.48 -2.40 4.97
N SER A 132 18.80 -3.57 5.55
CA SER A 132 17.94 -4.21 6.56
C SER A 132 17.87 -3.39 7.84
N SER A 133 18.98 -2.80 8.28
CA SER A 133 19.02 -1.89 9.43
C SER A 133 18.16 -0.64 9.19
N THR A 134 18.25 -0.05 8.00
CA THR A 134 17.45 1.11 7.60
C THR A 134 15.96 0.78 7.56
N ILE A 135 15.60 -0.39 7.02
CA ILE A 135 14.23 -0.89 7.00
C ILE A 135 13.71 -1.04 8.44
N LEU A 136 14.46 -1.66 9.35
CA LEU A 136 14.06 -1.83 10.75
C LEU A 136 13.90 -0.49 11.48
N TYR A 137 14.80 0.45 11.23
CA TYR A 137 14.71 1.80 11.80
C TYR A 137 13.42 2.51 11.36
N TYR A 138 13.08 2.44 10.07
CA TYR A 138 11.83 3.03 9.59
C TYR A 138 10.59 2.25 9.96
N LEU A 139 10.69 0.93 10.11
CA LEU A 139 9.61 0.12 10.66
C LEU A 139 9.25 0.61 12.07
N TYR A 140 10.25 0.86 12.90
CA TYR A 140 10.04 1.42 14.23
C TYR A 140 9.43 2.83 14.18
N ASN A 141 9.94 3.72 13.32
CA ASN A 141 9.42 5.09 13.20
C ASN A 141 7.98 5.14 12.69
N GLU A 142 7.67 4.37 11.65
CA GLU A 142 6.32 4.26 11.11
C GLU A 142 5.39 3.59 12.13
N GLY A 143 5.85 2.58 12.87
CA GLY A 143 5.07 1.94 13.94
C GLY A 143 4.72 2.92 15.07
N ARG A 144 5.67 3.77 15.45
CA ARG A 144 5.43 4.87 16.41
C ARG A 144 4.38 5.86 15.89
N LEU A 145 4.46 6.24 14.62
CA LEU A 145 3.51 7.15 13.98
C LEU A 145 2.10 6.56 13.93
N LEU A 146 1.99 5.26 13.61
CA LEU A 146 0.74 4.52 13.61
C LEU A 146 0.05 4.62 14.96
N LEU A 147 0.79 4.30 16.02
CA LEU A 147 0.28 4.34 17.39
C LEU A 147 -0.07 5.75 17.82
N TYR A 148 0.75 6.75 17.47
CA TYR A 148 0.41 8.15 17.74
C TYR A 148 -0.93 8.54 17.10
N ASN A 149 -1.15 8.20 15.83
CA ASN A 149 -2.40 8.53 15.15
C ASN A 149 -3.60 7.73 15.70
N ILE A 150 -3.41 6.46 16.07
CA ILE A 150 -4.43 5.63 16.73
C ILE A 150 -4.85 6.25 18.07
N ASP A 151 -3.91 6.76 18.86
CA ASP A 151 -4.20 7.43 20.14
C ASP A 151 -5.02 8.72 19.92
N GLN A 152 -4.69 9.48 18.86
CA GLN A 152 -5.44 10.68 18.47
C GLN A 152 -6.88 10.37 18.02
N LEU A 153 -7.11 9.17 17.47
CA LEU A 153 -8.46 8.68 17.14
C LEU A 153 -9.24 8.19 18.38
N GLY A 154 -8.65 8.21 19.57
CA GLY A 154 -9.29 7.82 20.82
C GLY A 154 -9.25 6.32 21.11
N LEU A 155 -8.50 5.54 20.33
CA LEU A 155 -8.29 4.12 20.61
C LEU A 155 -7.27 3.98 21.75
N LYS A 156 -7.71 3.41 22.88
CA LYS A 156 -6.86 3.23 24.06
C LYS A 156 -5.74 2.23 23.77
N ILE A 157 -4.51 2.74 23.65
CA ILE A 157 -3.31 1.92 23.50
C ILE A 157 -2.82 1.47 24.88
N PRO A 158 -2.42 0.20 25.06
CA PRO A 158 -1.85 -0.29 26.31
C PRO A 158 -0.68 0.57 26.80
N SER A 159 -0.64 0.88 28.10
CA SER A 159 0.37 1.75 28.71
C SER A 159 1.80 1.28 28.42
N LYS A 160 2.05 -0.04 28.47
CA LYS A 160 3.36 -0.62 28.14
C LYS A 160 3.83 -0.23 26.74
N LEU A 161 2.94 -0.23 25.74
CA LEU A 161 3.28 0.20 24.38
C LEU A 161 3.56 1.71 24.38
N LYS A 162 2.73 2.54 25.02
CA LYS A 162 2.95 3.99 25.11
C LYS A 162 4.33 4.33 25.69
N ASP A 163 4.78 3.58 26.70
CA ASP A 163 6.07 3.81 27.35
C ASP A 163 7.27 3.41 26.47
N PHE A 164 7.14 2.42 25.59
CA PHE A 164 8.18 2.09 24.60
C PHE A 164 8.40 3.19 23.55
N PHE A 165 7.36 4.00 23.26
CA PHE A 165 7.39 5.01 22.19
C PHE A 165 7.61 6.44 22.68
N ARG A 166 7.60 6.70 24.00
CA ARG A 166 8.03 7.98 24.56
C ARG A 166 9.52 8.16 24.31
N SER A 167 9.85 9.11 23.45
CA SER A 167 11.23 9.50 23.16
C SER A 167 12.00 9.81 24.45
N PRO A 168 13.26 9.38 24.62
CA PRO A 168 14.11 9.79 25.74
C PRO A 168 14.52 11.28 25.68
N HIS A 169 14.17 12.02 24.62
CA HIS A 169 14.38 13.47 24.55
C HIS A 169 13.34 14.23 25.40
N ASN A 170 13.44 14.09 26.71
CA ASN A 170 13.04 15.10 27.69
C ASN A 170 13.87 14.87 28.97
N LYS A 171 15.14 15.25 28.89
CA LYS A 171 15.99 15.67 30.00
C LYS A 171 16.75 16.91 29.56
#